data_AF-A0A957G042-F1
#
_entry.id   AF-A0A957G042-F1
#
_cell.length_a   1.000
_cell.length_b   1.000
_cell.length_c   1.000
_cell.angle_alpha   90.00
_cell.angle_beta   90.00
_cell.angle_gamma   90.00
#
_symmetry.space_group_name_H-M   'P 1'
#
loop_
_entity.id
_entity.type
_entity.pdbx_description
1 polymer ?
#
loop_
_entity_poly.entity_id
_entity_poly.type
_entity_poly.pdbx_seq_one_letter_code
_entity_poly.pdbx_strand_id
1 'polypeptide(L)'
;MRKLLVISGIPIDDLNMDEALDRLETFVNIGRATGKTHQIATINADFIVKSLDDPELRYLLQEADMATADGMPLVWGARMLGVPLEGRVTGADLVPALAQRSAQRGFSLYLLGAAPGVAALAGELLQAQCPGLKIVGAVSPPYSSVLETDPAVLEDIKKAKPDILLVAFGNPKQEKWIGMYGRELGVPVMIGVGGTLDFIAGKTRRAPEWMQKTGLEWVYRLVQEPGRLWKRYVHDLSGFSSFFLRQWWAMRQGRTIETILPSTEMIQVENTVILSPQGRLDLNNYGSFAEKAQQAVATGRQVIINMSSLTFLDSAAIGLFVGLTKSARDHGQELWLAGIPEPIMKTLTLLRLHNFFAIVPDVDSGFAAQKTRTTAPTSEPQGKWTITQIPHRLDATTAAEVIEAGKLSLQQNPYLVLDFSQTVFLASAGLAAIAQLNRLAQESGGEVRVAGCSAEVMRTLELVRFDRVVPLYEDVAAALA
;
A
#
# COMPACT_ATOMS: atom_id res chain seq x y z
N MET A 1 -17.83 -7.36 4.15
CA MET A 1 -16.44 -7.55 4.66
C MET A 1 -15.49 -7.67 3.49
N ARG A 2 -14.31 -7.03 3.56
CA ARG A 2 -13.25 -7.25 2.58
C ARG A 2 -12.70 -8.68 2.76
N LYS A 3 -12.97 -9.58 1.83
CA LYS A 3 -12.35 -10.90 1.81
C LYS A 3 -10.91 -10.73 1.31
N LEU A 4 -9.95 -10.90 2.21
CA LEU A 4 -8.53 -10.71 1.91
C LEU A 4 -7.77 -12.03 2.03
N LEU A 5 -6.90 -12.26 1.07
CA LEU A 5 -5.91 -13.32 1.12
C LEU A 5 -4.50 -12.72 1.07
N VAL A 6 -3.66 -13.04 2.06
CA VAL A 6 -2.26 -12.59 2.03
C VAL A 6 -1.40 -13.56 1.21
N ILE A 7 -0.86 -13.09 0.09
CA ILE A 7 0.10 -13.83 -0.74
C ILE A 7 1.45 -13.11 -0.67
N SER A 8 2.46 -13.79 -0.17
CA SER A 8 3.82 -13.28 0.00
C SER A 8 3.88 -11.94 0.79
N GLY A 9 2.94 -11.77 1.73
CA GLY A 9 2.80 -10.60 2.58
C GLY A 9 2.09 -9.41 1.94
N ILE A 10 1.53 -9.59 0.73
CA ILE A 10 0.66 -8.63 0.06
C ILE A 10 -0.79 -9.11 0.18
N PRO A 11 -1.71 -8.30 0.73
CA PRO A 11 -3.13 -8.60 0.76
C PRO A 11 -3.73 -8.48 -0.64
N ILE A 12 -4.45 -9.51 -1.06
CA ILE A 12 -5.17 -9.58 -2.33
C ILE A 12 -6.65 -9.70 -2.02
N ASP A 13 -7.47 -8.89 -2.68
CA ASP A 13 -8.92 -9.01 -2.59
C ASP A 13 -9.41 -10.25 -3.33
N ASP A 14 -10.18 -11.06 -2.61
CA ASP A 14 -10.92 -12.17 -3.17
C ASP A 14 -12.26 -11.66 -3.71
N LEU A 15 -12.24 -11.29 -4.99
CA LEU A 15 -13.39 -10.73 -5.69
C LEU A 15 -13.39 -11.05 -7.19
N ASN A 16 -14.58 -10.97 -7.78
CA ASN A 16 -14.77 -11.04 -9.23
C ASN A 16 -14.87 -9.63 -9.87
N MET A 17 -15.02 -9.56 -11.20
CA MET A 17 -15.03 -8.29 -11.93
C MET A 17 -16.19 -7.38 -11.52
N ASP A 18 -17.39 -7.93 -11.33
CA ASP A 18 -18.57 -7.13 -10.97
C ASP A 18 -18.42 -6.55 -9.57
N GLU A 19 -17.93 -7.34 -8.62
CA GLU A 19 -17.63 -6.89 -7.25
C GLU A 19 -16.53 -5.81 -7.23
N ALA A 20 -15.50 -5.94 -8.08
CA ALA A 20 -14.49 -4.89 -8.23
C ALA A 20 -15.12 -3.58 -8.72
N LEU A 21 -16.00 -3.64 -9.71
CA LEU A 21 -16.68 -2.46 -10.26
C LEU A 21 -17.64 -1.82 -9.26
N ASP A 22 -18.43 -2.62 -8.54
CA ASP A 22 -19.34 -2.13 -7.50
C ASP A 22 -18.59 -1.44 -6.36
N ARG A 23 -17.40 -1.96 -6.03
CA ARG A 23 -16.53 -1.35 -5.04
C ARG A 23 -15.87 -0.07 -5.52
N LEU A 24 -15.42 -0.01 -6.78
CA LEU A 24 -14.92 1.22 -7.40
C LEU A 24 -16.00 2.30 -7.42
N GLU A 25 -17.25 1.94 -7.75
CA GLU A 25 -18.41 2.83 -7.69
C GLU A 25 -18.63 3.37 -6.26
N THR A 26 -18.53 2.50 -5.26
CA THR A 26 -18.60 2.89 -3.84
C THR A 26 -17.48 3.87 -3.48
N PHE A 27 -16.24 3.62 -3.89
CA PHE A 27 -15.09 4.50 -3.64
C PHE A 27 -15.23 5.86 -4.32
N VAL A 28 -15.74 5.91 -5.55
CA VAL A 28 -16.04 7.18 -6.22
C VAL A 28 -17.05 8.00 -5.39
N ASN A 29 -18.13 7.36 -4.92
CA ASN A 29 -19.14 8.03 -4.12
C ASN A 29 -18.60 8.53 -2.77
N ILE A 30 -17.81 7.71 -2.07
CA ILE A 30 -17.16 8.10 -0.81
C ILE A 30 -16.19 9.26 -1.04
N GLY A 31 -15.35 9.18 -2.08
CA GLY A 31 -14.37 10.22 -2.38
C GLY A 31 -15.02 11.54 -2.79
N ARG A 32 -16.14 11.51 -3.53
CA ARG A 32 -16.94 12.71 -3.80
C ARG A 32 -17.50 13.35 -2.53
N ALA A 33 -17.93 12.53 -1.57
CA ALA A 33 -18.54 13.01 -0.33
C ALA A 33 -17.51 13.52 0.69
N THR A 34 -16.32 12.93 0.73
CA THR A 34 -15.34 13.14 1.82
C THR A 34 -14.01 13.74 1.36
N GLY A 35 -13.72 13.74 0.05
CA GLY A 35 -12.41 14.05 -0.49
C GLY A 35 -11.39 12.91 -0.32
N LYS A 36 -11.79 11.73 0.18
CA LYS A 36 -10.90 10.58 0.34
C LYS A 36 -10.52 9.99 -1.03
N THR A 37 -9.22 9.87 -1.26
CA THR A 37 -8.63 9.15 -2.38
C THR A 37 -8.50 7.66 -2.04
N HIS A 38 -8.86 6.79 -2.98
CA HIS A 38 -8.70 5.34 -2.86
C HIS A 38 -7.69 4.83 -3.89
N GLN A 39 -6.65 4.13 -3.43
CA GLN A 39 -5.62 3.55 -4.29
C GLN A 39 -5.95 2.10 -4.64
N ILE A 40 -5.93 1.81 -5.93
CA ILE A 40 -6.22 0.49 -6.50
C ILE A 40 -4.97 -0.04 -7.20
N ALA A 41 -4.58 -1.27 -6.86
CA ALA A 41 -3.40 -1.92 -7.42
C ALA A 41 -3.77 -3.25 -8.08
N THR A 42 -3.34 -3.43 -9.34
CA THR A 42 -3.55 -4.69 -10.08
C THR A 42 -2.31 -5.58 -9.92
N ILE A 43 -2.29 -6.37 -8.84
CA ILE A 43 -1.09 -7.06 -8.37
C ILE A 43 -0.80 -8.26 -9.25
N ASN A 44 0.44 -8.39 -9.71
CA ASN A 44 0.93 -9.58 -10.37
C ASN A 44 2.25 -10.06 -9.71
N ALA A 45 2.90 -11.09 -10.26
CA ALA A 45 4.14 -11.62 -9.67
C ALA A 45 5.29 -10.60 -9.62
N ASP A 46 5.39 -9.69 -10.61
CA ASP A 46 6.42 -8.63 -10.65
C ASP A 46 6.25 -7.64 -9.50
N PHE A 47 5.01 -7.33 -9.11
CA PHE A 47 4.71 -6.49 -7.94
C PHE A 47 5.22 -7.14 -6.65
N ILE A 48 4.91 -8.43 -6.47
CA ILE A 48 5.34 -9.17 -5.28
C ILE A 48 6.86 -9.21 -5.21
N VAL A 49 7.54 -9.57 -6.29
CA VAL A 49 9.00 -9.68 -6.31
C VAL A 49 9.67 -8.33 -6.04
N LYS A 50 9.23 -7.24 -6.69
CA LYS A 50 9.77 -5.90 -6.40
C LYS A 50 9.51 -5.45 -4.97
N SER A 51 8.38 -5.83 -4.37
CA SER A 51 8.07 -5.51 -2.97
C SER A 51 8.95 -6.25 -1.95
N LEU A 52 9.75 -7.25 -2.39
CA LEU A 52 10.74 -7.89 -1.53
C LEU A 52 11.96 -6.99 -1.31
N ASP A 53 12.28 -6.12 -2.26
CA ASP A 53 13.46 -5.26 -2.20
C ASP A 53 13.11 -3.78 -1.99
N ASP A 54 11.85 -3.39 -2.21
CA ASP A 54 11.34 -2.02 -2.08
C ASP A 54 10.33 -1.91 -0.91
N PRO A 55 10.76 -1.42 0.28
CA PRO A 55 9.91 -1.29 1.47
C PRO A 55 8.72 -0.36 1.26
N GLU A 56 8.91 0.75 0.53
CA GLU A 56 7.84 1.69 0.22
C GLU A 56 6.78 1.07 -0.68
N LEU A 57 7.21 0.41 -1.77
CA LEU A 57 6.25 -0.30 -2.63
C LEU A 57 5.47 -1.32 -1.81
N ARG A 58 6.15 -2.13 -1.00
CA ARG A 58 5.50 -3.14 -0.16
C ARG A 58 4.41 -2.53 0.72
N TYR A 59 4.74 -1.45 1.41
CA TYR A 59 3.79 -0.76 2.26
C TYR A 59 2.58 -0.24 1.47
N LEU A 60 2.81 0.41 0.32
CA LEU A 60 1.74 0.90 -0.55
C LEU A 60 0.82 -0.23 -1.03
N LEU A 61 1.37 -1.41 -1.35
CA LEU A 61 0.56 -2.57 -1.72
C LEU A 61 -0.23 -3.15 -0.54
N GLN A 62 0.34 -3.14 0.67
CA GLN A 62 -0.36 -3.55 1.89
C GLN A 62 -1.51 -2.58 2.24
N GLU A 63 -1.30 -1.29 2.00
CA GLU A 63 -2.29 -0.23 2.23
C GLU A 63 -3.25 0.03 1.06
N ALA A 64 -3.12 -0.63 -0.08
CA ALA A 64 -4.04 -0.44 -1.21
C ALA A 64 -5.50 -0.73 -0.81
N ASP A 65 -6.41 0.22 -1.06
CA ASP A 65 -7.85 0.12 -0.75
C ASP A 65 -8.51 -1.06 -1.47
N MET A 66 -8.00 -1.41 -2.64
CA MET A 66 -8.30 -2.65 -3.35
C MET A 66 -7.07 -3.15 -4.12
N ALA A 67 -6.77 -4.43 -3.99
CA ALA A 67 -5.65 -5.10 -4.63
C ALA A 67 -6.17 -6.30 -5.42
N THR A 68 -6.25 -6.19 -6.74
CA THR A 68 -6.82 -7.24 -7.58
C THR A 68 -5.75 -8.26 -7.99
N ALA A 69 -6.17 -9.51 -8.21
CA ALA A 69 -5.29 -10.55 -8.73
C ALA A 69 -5.12 -10.44 -10.26
N ASP A 70 -4.02 -9.82 -10.70
CA ASP A 70 -3.64 -9.67 -12.10
C ASP A 70 -2.71 -10.81 -12.57
N GLY A 71 -3.30 -11.97 -12.85
CA GLY A 71 -2.60 -13.08 -13.50
C GLY A 71 -2.69 -14.42 -12.77
N MET A 72 -2.36 -15.49 -13.49
CA MET A 72 -2.51 -16.86 -12.98
C MET A 72 -1.59 -17.25 -11.83
N PRO A 73 -0.34 -16.76 -11.70
CA PRO A 73 0.52 -17.13 -10.57
C PRO A 73 -0.14 -16.85 -9.21
N LEU A 74 -0.90 -15.76 -9.08
CA LEU A 74 -1.62 -15.46 -7.85
C LEU A 74 -2.80 -16.40 -7.62
N VAL A 75 -3.57 -16.69 -8.67
CA VAL A 75 -4.69 -17.64 -8.61
C VAL A 75 -4.20 -19.04 -8.22
N TRP A 76 -3.08 -19.49 -8.78
CA TRP A 76 -2.47 -20.77 -8.41
C TRP A 76 -1.91 -20.75 -6.99
N GLY A 77 -1.22 -19.68 -6.61
CA GLY A 77 -0.70 -19.50 -5.26
C GLY A 77 -1.80 -19.56 -4.20
N ALA A 78 -2.92 -18.88 -4.46
CA ALA A 78 -4.09 -18.89 -3.60
C ALA A 78 -4.65 -20.32 -3.39
N ARG A 79 -4.83 -21.07 -4.49
CA ARG A 79 -5.23 -22.48 -4.44
C ARG A 79 -4.25 -23.35 -3.65
N MET A 80 -2.94 -23.15 -3.83
CA MET A 80 -1.91 -23.89 -3.09
C MET A 80 -1.91 -23.60 -1.58
N LEU A 81 -2.28 -22.38 -1.19
CA LEU A 81 -2.48 -21.98 0.21
C LEU A 81 -3.78 -22.53 0.81
N GLY A 82 -4.68 -23.08 -0.02
CA GLY A 82 -5.96 -23.66 0.39
C GLY A 82 -7.13 -22.66 0.38
N VAL A 83 -6.93 -21.47 -0.19
CA VAL A 83 -7.95 -20.41 -0.27
C VAL A 83 -8.08 -20.01 -1.74
N PRO A 84 -8.93 -20.70 -2.54
CA PRO A 84 -9.09 -20.35 -3.95
C PRO A 84 -9.75 -18.98 -4.10
N LEU A 85 -9.19 -18.12 -4.96
CA LEU A 85 -9.83 -16.85 -5.31
C LEU A 85 -11.06 -17.08 -6.20
N GLU A 86 -12.12 -16.29 -5.98
CA GLU A 86 -13.35 -16.26 -6.78
C GLU A 86 -13.08 -15.86 -8.23
N GLY A 87 -12.14 -14.93 -8.45
CA GLY A 87 -11.88 -14.38 -9.78
C GLY A 87 -10.44 -13.94 -10.03
N ARG A 88 -10.15 -13.70 -11.32
CA ARG A 88 -8.95 -13.02 -11.81
C ARG A 88 -9.37 -11.69 -12.42
N VAL A 89 -9.02 -10.59 -11.78
CA VAL A 89 -9.35 -9.23 -12.25
C VAL A 89 -8.06 -8.56 -12.71
N THR A 90 -7.81 -8.63 -14.02
CA THR A 90 -6.63 -8.05 -14.65
C THR A 90 -6.83 -6.56 -14.92
N GLY A 91 -5.76 -5.76 -14.90
CA GLY A 91 -5.86 -4.34 -15.26
C GLY A 91 -6.36 -4.12 -16.69
N ALA A 92 -5.96 -5.01 -17.61
CA ALA A 92 -6.33 -4.94 -19.02
C ALA A 92 -7.83 -5.21 -19.26
N ASP A 93 -8.48 -6.00 -18.41
CA ASP A 93 -9.93 -6.24 -18.46
C ASP A 93 -10.71 -5.22 -17.61
N LEU A 94 -10.12 -4.76 -16.51
CA LEU A 94 -10.75 -3.82 -15.58
C LEU A 94 -10.99 -2.44 -16.23
N VAL A 95 -10.02 -1.90 -16.97
CA VAL A 95 -10.14 -0.54 -17.54
C VAL A 95 -11.30 -0.42 -18.54
N PRO A 96 -11.46 -1.31 -19.54
CA PRO A 96 -12.63 -1.27 -20.43
C PRO A 96 -13.96 -1.45 -19.70
N ALA A 97 -14.04 -2.38 -18.74
CA ALA A 97 -15.26 -2.60 -17.98
C ALA A 97 -15.62 -1.39 -17.09
N LEU A 98 -14.61 -0.75 -16.50
CA LEU A 98 -14.76 0.48 -15.72
C LEU A 98 -15.18 1.66 -16.60
N ALA A 99 -14.66 1.77 -17.83
CA ALA A 99 -15.09 2.77 -18.79
C ALA A 99 -16.57 2.61 -19.15
N GLN A 100 -17.03 1.38 -19.39
CA GLN A 100 -18.45 1.09 -19.63
C GLN A 100 -19.32 1.46 -18.42
N ARG A 101 -18.92 1.07 -17.20
CA ARG A 101 -19.63 1.44 -15.97
C ARG A 101 -19.64 2.96 -15.76
N SER A 102 -18.54 3.64 -16.08
CA SER A 102 -18.41 5.09 -15.96
C SER A 102 -19.31 5.85 -16.93
N ALA A 103 -19.47 5.36 -18.17
CA ALA A 103 -20.44 5.91 -19.11
C ALA A 103 -21.89 5.80 -18.60
N GLN A 104 -22.24 4.69 -17.94
CA GLN A 104 -23.57 4.47 -17.37
C GLN A 104 -23.84 5.32 -16.12
N ARG A 105 -22.83 5.51 -15.27
CA ARG A 105 -22.95 6.25 -14.00
C ARG A 105 -22.58 7.74 -14.12
N GLY A 106 -22.06 8.16 -15.27
CA GLY A 106 -21.63 9.53 -15.53
C GLY A 106 -20.32 9.92 -14.85
N PHE A 107 -19.48 8.94 -14.49
CA PHE A 107 -18.15 9.17 -13.91
C PHE A 107 -17.16 9.65 -14.97
N SER A 108 -16.24 10.54 -14.58
CA SER A 108 -15.17 11.07 -15.43
C SER A 108 -13.84 10.34 -15.21
N LEU A 109 -13.12 10.11 -16.30
CA LEU A 109 -11.80 9.49 -16.31
C LEU A 109 -10.72 10.49 -16.73
N TYR A 110 -9.56 10.38 -16.12
CA TYR A 110 -8.31 11.02 -16.56
C TYR A 110 -7.25 9.96 -16.81
N LEU A 111 -6.51 10.11 -17.91
CA LEU A 111 -5.48 9.16 -18.36
C LEU A 111 -4.09 9.77 -18.22
N LEU A 112 -3.25 9.23 -17.34
CA LEU A 112 -1.90 9.74 -17.08
C LEU A 112 -0.83 8.71 -17.43
N GLY A 113 0.17 9.08 -18.21
CA GLY A 113 1.34 8.26 -18.52
C GLY A 113 1.32 7.63 -19.91
N ALA A 114 1.96 6.46 -20.04
CA ALA A 114 2.32 5.83 -21.30
C ALA A 114 3.21 6.71 -22.21
N ALA A 115 3.56 6.21 -23.40
CA ALA A 115 4.36 6.98 -24.36
C ALA A 115 3.56 8.18 -24.92
N PRO A 116 4.24 9.24 -25.44
CA PRO A 116 3.57 10.39 -26.03
C PRO A 116 2.45 10.00 -27.02
N GLY A 117 1.27 10.58 -26.82
CA GLY A 117 0.06 10.34 -27.62
C GLY A 117 -0.72 9.06 -27.29
N VAL A 118 -0.19 8.14 -26.47
CA VAL A 118 -0.88 6.88 -26.14
C VAL A 118 -2.08 7.10 -25.23
N ALA A 119 -1.94 7.93 -24.20
CA ALA A 119 -3.05 8.21 -23.28
C ALA A 119 -4.23 8.86 -24.01
N ALA A 120 -3.96 9.83 -24.90
CA ALA A 120 -4.99 10.49 -25.71
C ALA A 120 -5.70 9.50 -26.64
N LEU A 121 -4.94 8.71 -27.41
CA LEU A 121 -5.50 7.70 -28.31
C LEU A 121 -6.32 6.63 -27.56
N ALA A 122 -5.84 6.17 -26.41
CA ALA A 122 -6.59 5.23 -25.58
C ALA A 122 -7.93 5.84 -25.11
N GLY A 123 -7.95 7.13 -24.75
CA GLY A 123 -9.16 7.86 -24.42
C GLY A 123 -10.16 7.93 -25.57
N GLU A 124 -9.71 8.29 -26.77
CA GLU A 124 -10.55 8.34 -27.98
C GLU A 124 -11.19 6.98 -28.29
N LEU A 125 -10.40 5.90 -28.22
CA LEU A 125 -10.89 4.54 -28.48
C LEU A 125 -11.89 4.08 -27.42
N LEU A 126 -11.68 4.42 -26.14
CA LEU A 126 -12.64 4.12 -25.08
C LEU A 126 -13.95 4.88 -25.27
N GLN A 127 -13.90 6.15 -25.68
CA GLN A 127 -15.11 6.94 -25.96
C GLN A 127 -15.88 6.42 -27.17
N ALA A 128 -15.17 5.97 -28.21
CA ALA A 128 -15.79 5.32 -29.37
C ALA A 128 -16.52 4.01 -29.00
N GLN A 129 -15.96 3.24 -28.06
CA GLN A 129 -16.55 1.98 -27.57
C GLN A 129 -17.66 2.20 -26.53
N CYS A 130 -17.61 3.28 -25.76
CA CYS A 130 -18.53 3.58 -24.67
C CYS A 130 -19.17 4.97 -24.85
N PRO A 131 -20.25 5.10 -25.66
CA PRO A 131 -20.97 6.36 -25.80
C PRO A 131 -21.42 6.91 -24.44
N GLY A 132 -21.12 8.20 -24.18
CA GLY A 132 -21.40 8.86 -22.89
C GLY A 132 -20.23 8.86 -21.90
N LEU A 133 -19.13 8.14 -22.19
CA LEU A 133 -17.90 8.22 -21.39
C LEU A 133 -17.27 9.61 -21.43
N LYS A 134 -16.97 10.14 -20.25
CA LYS A 134 -16.29 11.44 -20.09
C LYS A 134 -14.80 11.22 -19.83
N ILE A 135 -13.97 11.45 -20.84
CA ILE A 135 -12.52 11.63 -20.65
C ILE A 135 -12.28 13.12 -20.42
N VAL A 136 -11.88 13.51 -19.21
CA VAL A 136 -11.70 14.92 -18.82
C VAL A 136 -10.25 15.40 -18.92
N GLY A 137 -9.33 14.49 -19.22
CA GLY A 137 -7.94 14.81 -19.52
C GLY A 137 -7.13 13.56 -19.89
N ALA A 138 -6.07 13.76 -20.67
CA ALA A 138 -5.14 12.71 -21.06
C ALA A 138 -3.74 13.31 -21.28
N VAL A 139 -2.77 12.92 -20.46
CA VAL A 139 -1.41 13.48 -20.51
C VAL A 139 -0.37 12.38 -20.41
N SER A 140 0.62 12.42 -21.29
CA SER A 140 1.79 11.52 -21.29
C SER A 140 3.04 12.35 -21.00
N PRO A 141 3.35 12.62 -19.71
CA PRO A 141 4.50 13.46 -19.37
C PRO A 141 5.82 12.76 -19.71
N PRO A 142 6.93 13.51 -19.90
CA PRO A 142 8.25 12.93 -20.05
C PRO A 142 8.62 12.01 -18.89
N TYR A 143 9.54 11.09 -19.13
CA TYR A 143 10.04 10.21 -18.07
C TYR A 143 10.87 11.00 -17.05
N SER A 144 10.35 11.14 -15.83
CA SER A 144 11.06 11.70 -14.67
C SER A 144 10.97 10.77 -13.45
N SER A 145 11.71 11.05 -12.37
CA SER A 145 11.48 10.35 -11.10
C SER A 145 10.15 10.80 -10.45
N VAL A 146 9.67 10.08 -9.44
CA VAL A 146 8.45 10.47 -8.70
C VAL A 146 8.61 11.84 -8.04
N LEU A 147 9.80 12.13 -7.50
CA LEU A 147 10.16 13.38 -6.84
C LEU A 147 10.25 14.58 -7.80
N GLU A 148 10.45 14.31 -9.10
CA GLU A 148 10.57 15.32 -10.17
C GLU A 148 9.29 15.37 -11.03
N THR A 149 8.14 15.09 -10.44
CA THR A 149 6.87 15.26 -11.15
C THR A 149 6.67 16.74 -11.45
N ASP A 150 6.38 17.07 -12.71
CA ASP A 150 6.08 18.43 -13.13
C ASP A 150 4.80 18.94 -12.42
N PRO A 151 4.87 20.05 -11.65
CA PRO A 151 3.71 20.64 -10.99
C PRO A 151 2.54 20.93 -11.94
N ALA A 152 2.82 21.26 -13.21
CA ALA A 152 1.78 21.54 -14.20
C ALA A 152 0.85 20.32 -14.44
N VAL A 153 1.39 19.09 -14.31
CA VAL A 153 0.58 17.86 -14.40
C VAL A 153 -0.40 17.76 -13.23
N LEU A 154 0.04 18.11 -12.02
CA LEU A 154 -0.81 18.09 -10.84
C LEU A 154 -1.90 19.17 -10.93
N GLU A 155 -1.55 20.36 -11.41
CA GLU A 155 -2.50 21.45 -11.63
C GLU A 155 -3.56 21.10 -12.68
N ASP A 156 -3.16 20.47 -13.79
CA ASP A 156 -4.09 20.03 -14.83
C ASP A 156 -5.10 19.01 -14.30
N ILE A 157 -4.64 18.01 -13.53
CA ILE A 157 -5.51 17.01 -12.89
C ILE A 157 -6.47 17.68 -11.90
N LYS A 158 -5.98 18.58 -11.03
CA LYS A 158 -6.81 19.33 -10.08
C LYS A 158 -7.87 20.18 -10.77
N LYS A 159 -7.53 20.77 -11.92
CA LYS A 159 -8.47 21.56 -12.74
C LYS A 159 -9.52 20.67 -13.41
N ALA A 160 -9.11 19.51 -13.92
CA ALA A 160 -9.99 18.55 -14.59
C ALA A 160 -10.98 17.87 -13.62
N LYS A 161 -10.63 17.74 -12.33
CA LYS A 161 -11.45 17.10 -11.28
C LYS A 161 -12.04 15.75 -11.71
N PRO A 162 -11.21 14.77 -12.12
CA PRO A 162 -11.71 13.46 -12.49
C PRO A 162 -12.28 12.71 -11.28
N ASP A 163 -13.20 11.79 -11.53
CA ASP A 163 -13.63 10.81 -10.53
C ASP A 163 -12.62 9.66 -10.43
N ILE A 164 -12.02 9.28 -11.56
CA ILE A 164 -11.09 8.17 -11.69
C ILE A 164 -9.84 8.63 -12.45
N LEU A 165 -8.65 8.43 -11.85
CA LEU A 165 -7.36 8.65 -12.49
C LEU A 165 -6.66 7.32 -12.78
N LEU A 166 -6.38 7.06 -14.06
CA LEU A 166 -5.61 5.89 -14.49
C LEU A 166 -4.14 6.28 -14.70
N VAL A 167 -3.22 5.69 -13.94
CA VAL A 167 -1.79 6.00 -13.95
C VAL A 167 -0.99 4.86 -14.60
N ALA A 168 -0.39 5.16 -15.74
CA ALA A 168 0.35 4.24 -16.61
C ALA A 168 1.86 4.54 -16.63
N PHE A 169 2.47 4.66 -15.44
CA PHE A 169 3.92 4.84 -15.31
C PHE A 169 4.70 3.53 -15.16
N GLY A 170 4.00 2.41 -14.96
CA GLY A 170 4.59 1.12 -14.67
C GLY A 170 4.98 0.96 -13.20
N ASN A 171 4.99 -0.29 -12.74
CA ASN A 171 5.36 -0.66 -11.37
C ASN A 171 6.89 -0.64 -11.20
N PRO A 172 7.44 0.00 -10.15
CA PRO A 172 6.76 0.56 -8.96
C PRO A 172 6.41 2.04 -9.01
N LYS A 173 6.77 2.74 -10.10
CA LYS A 173 6.65 4.21 -10.19
C LYS A 173 5.20 4.68 -10.03
N GLN A 174 4.23 3.99 -10.63
CA GLN A 174 2.83 4.40 -10.57
C GLN A 174 2.24 4.28 -9.15
N GLU A 175 2.59 3.23 -8.39
CA GLU A 175 2.11 3.03 -7.02
C GLU A 175 2.69 4.10 -6.09
N LYS A 176 3.98 4.40 -6.23
CA LYS A 176 4.66 5.46 -5.47
C LYS A 176 4.14 6.85 -5.82
N TRP A 177 3.88 7.10 -7.10
CA TRP A 177 3.31 8.36 -7.56
C TRP A 177 1.90 8.58 -6.98
N ILE A 178 1.05 7.55 -6.99
CA ILE A 178 -0.28 7.61 -6.35
C ILE A 178 -0.14 7.82 -4.85
N GLY A 179 0.74 7.08 -4.18
CA GLY A 179 0.98 7.23 -2.75
C GLY A 179 1.49 8.62 -2.34
N MET A 180 2.26 9.26 -3.21
CA MET A 180 2.82 10.60 -2.97
C MET A 180 1.81 11.73 -3.23
N TYR A 181 1.11 11.71 -4.36
CA TYR A 181 0.28 12.84 -4.80
C TYR A 181 -1.23 12.61 -4.60
N GLY A 182 -1.66 11.38 -4.28
CA GLY A 182 -3.08 11.02 -4.23
C GLY A 182 -3.89 11.84 -3.24
N ARG A 183 -3.33 12.12 -2.05
CA ARG A 183 -3.97 12.95 -1.02
C ARG A 183 -4.10 14.42 -1.45
N GLU A 184 -3.08 14.95 -2.13
CA GLU A 184 -3.05 16.34 -2.60
C GLU A 184 -4.03 16.56 -3.77
N LEU A 185 -4.12 15.58 -4.67
CA LEU A 185 -4.99 15.65 -5.85
C LEU A 185 -6.47 15.44 -5.50
N GLY A 186 -6.77 14.67 -4.45
CA GLY A 186 -8.14 14.43 -3.99
C GLY A 186 -9.04 13.72 -5.02
N VAL A 187 -8.46 12.98 -5.96
CA VAL A 187 -9.22 12.18 -6.94
C VAL A 187 -9.81 10.96 -6.22
N PRO A 188 -11.14 10.73 -6.27
CA PRO A 188 -11.79 9.66 -5.51
C PRO A 188 -11.16 8.28 -5.70
N VAL A 189 -10.76 7.93 -6.92
CA VAL A 189 -10.13 6.65 -7.26
C VAL A 189 -8.89 6.85 -8.12
N MET A 190 -7.78 6.24 -7.72
CA MET A 190 -6.55 6.19 -8.51
C MET A 190 -6.10 4.75 -8.75
N ILE A 191 -5.85 4.39 -10.01
CA ILE A 191 -5.51 3.01 -10.39
C ILE A 191 -4.17 3.00 -11.12
N GLY A 192 -3.22 2.20 -10.63
CA GLY A 192 -2.02 1.87 -11.38
C GLY A 192 -2.36 0.87 -12.49
N VAL A 193 -2.29 1.27 -13.76
CA VAL A 193 -2.76 0.45 -14.89
C VAL A 193 -1.62 -0.11 -15.76
N GLY A 194 -0.36 0.24 -15.48
CA GLY A 194 0.80 -0.24 -16.23
C GLY A 194 0.65 -0.04 -17.74
N GLY A 195 0.95 -1.08 -18.53
CA GLY A 195 0.83 -1.05 -19.99
C GLY A 195 -0.60 -1.18 -20.54
N THR A 196 -1.64 -1.04 -19.71
CA THR A 196 -3.04 -1.17 -20.16
C THR A 196 -3.40 -0.15 -21.23
N LEU A 197 -2.90 1.08 -21.13
CA LEU A 197 -3.17 2.10 -22.15
C LEU A 197 -2.54 1.75 -23.51
N ASP A 198 -1.35 1.12 -23.52
CA ASP A 198 -0.73 0.64 -24.76
C ASP A 198 -1.52 -0.50 -25.42
N PHE A 199 -2.15 -1.38 -24.63
CA PHE A 199 -3.06 -2.41 -25.14
C PHE A 199 -4.32 -1.80 -25.76
N ILE A 200 -4.94 -0.82 -25.09
CA ILE A 200 -6.15 -0.14 -25.59
C ILE A 200 -5.83 0.63 -26.88
N ALA A 201 -4.70 1.34 -26.90
CA ALA A 201 -4.21 2.07 -28.08
C ALA A 201 -3.76 1.15 -29.24
N GLY A 202 -3.79 -0.17 -29.08
CA GLY A 202 -3.40 -1.14 -30.09
C GLY A 202 -1.89 -1.19 -30.39
N LYS A 203 -1.05 -0.54 -29.57
CA LYS A 203 0.41 -0.58 -29.72
C LYS A 203 0.98 -1.96 -29.39
N THR A 204 0.37 -2.65 -28.44
CA THR A 204 0.72 -4.03 -28.08
C THR A 204 -0.50 -4.93 -28.30
N ARG A 205 -0.33 -6.08 -28.95
CA ARG A 205 -1.43 -7.02 -29.19
C ARG A 205 -1.65 -7.89 -27.95
N ARG A 206 -2.91 -8.05 -27.51
CA ARG A 206 -3.26 -9.03 -26.47
C ARG A 206 -3.15 -10.47 -26.99
N ALA A 207 -2.96 -11.42 -26.08
CA ALA A 207 -3.00 -12.84 -26.42
C ALA A 207 -4.40 -13.25 -26.90
N PRO A 208 -4.54 -14.27 -27.77
CA PRO A 208 -5.84 -14.83 -28.11
C PRO A 208 -6.64 -15.26 -26.86
N GLU A 209 -7.98 -15.17 -26.90
CA GLU A 209 -8.83 -15.45 -25.74
C GLU A 209 -8.57 -16.82 -25.09
N TRP A 210 -8.34 -17.87 -25.89
CA TRP A 210 -8.07 -19.20 -25.37
C TRP A 210 -6.77 -19.23 -24.54
N MET A 211 -5.75 -18.45 -24.91
CA MET A 211 -4.51 -18.31 -24.13
C MET A 211 -4.76 -17.50 -22.86
N GLN A 212 -5.60 -16.46 -22.93
CA GLN A 212 -5.96 -15.67 -21.75
C GLN A 212 -6.71 -16.53 -20.72
N LYS A 213 -7.67 -17.36 -21.17
CA LYS A 213 -8.50 -18.25 -20.34
C LYS A 213 -7.70 -19.42 -19.76
N THR A 214 -6.71 -19.93 -20.50
CA THR A 214 -5.83 -21.02 -20.02
C THR A 214 -4.64 -20.54 -19.20
N GLY A 215 -4.39 -19.22 -19.14
CA GLY A 215 -3.28 -18.66 -18.38
C GLY A 215 -1.95 -18.57 -19.11
N LEU A 216 -1.94 -18.79 -20.43
CA LEU A 216 -0.76 -18.75 -21.29
C LEU A 216 -0.46 -17.35 -21.85
N GLU A 217 -1.17 -16.32 -21.42
CA GLU A 217 -0.93 -14.95 -21.88
C GLU A 217 0.52 -14.49 -21.64
N TRP A 218 1.15 -14.92 -20.54
CA TRP A 218 2.55 -14.60 -20.28
C TRP A 218 3.49 -15.16 -21.36
N VAL A 219 3.23 -16.37 -21.88
CA VAL A 219 4.00 -16.99 -22.97
C VAL A 219 3.88 -16.16 -24.23
N TYR A 220 2.66 -15.74 -24.57
CA TYR A 220 2.40 -14.91 -25.74
C TYR A 220 3.15 -13.57 -25.64
N ARG A 221 3.15 -12.93 -24.46
CA ARG A 221 3.93 -11.70 -24.23
C ARG A 221 5.43 -11.94 -24.38
N LEU A 222 5.94 -13.04 -23.82
CA LEU A 222 7.36 -13.40 -23.95
C LEU A 222 7.79 -13.53 -25.41
N VAL A 223 6.94 -14.08 -26.27
CA VAL A 223 7.20 -14.18 -27.71
C VAL A 223 7.22 -12.81 -28.39
N GLN A 224 6.36 -11.87 -27.95
CA GLN A 224 6.35 -10.51 -28.51
C GLN A 224 7.56 -9.67 -28.08
N GLU A 225 8.02 -9.82 -26.84
CA GLU A 225 9.11 -9.00 -26.28
C GLU A 225 10.15 -9.84 -25.52
N PRO A 226 10.83 -10.79 -26.19
CA PRO A 226 11.67 -11.79 -25.52
C PRO A 226 12.84 -11.18 -24.77
N GLY A 227 13.50 -10.16 -25.36
CA GLY A 227 14.65 -9.51 -24.73
C GLY A 227 14.32 -8.82 -23.40
N ARG A 228 13.13 -8.22 -23.29
CA ARG A 228 12.68 -7.51 -22.08
C ARG A 228 12.07 -8.46 -21.06
N LEU A 229 11.22 -9.39 -21.50
CA LEU A 229 10.41 -10.23 -20.61
C LEU A 229 11.12 -11.49 -20.14
N TRP A 230 12.10 -12.03 -20.89
CA TRP A 230 12.83 -13.23 -20.46
C TRP A 230 13.54 -13.03 -19.11
N LYS A 231 14.38 -11.98 -19.03
CA LYS A 231 15.14 -11.67 -17.81
C LYS A 231 14.19 -11.42 -16.64
N ARG A 232 13.11 -10.67 -16.89
CA ARG A 232 12.09 -10.38 -15.90
C ARG A 232 11.42 -11.67 -15.41
N TYR A 233 10.95 -12.55 -16.28
CA TYR A 233 10.23 -13.76 -15.86
C TYR A 233 11.11 -14.74 -15.10
N VAL A 234 12.38 -14.90 -15.47
CA VAL A 234 13.31 -15.74 -14.71
C VAL A 234 13.50 -15.18 -13.30
N HIS A 235 13.66 -13.86 -13.19
CA HIS A 235 13.78 -13.17 -11.91
C HIS A 235 12.47 -13.28 -11.09
N ASP A 236 11.33 -12.95 -11.69
CA ASP A 236 10.02 -13.01 -11.05
C ASP A 236 9.68 -14.43 -10.58
N LEU A 237 9.94 -15.45 -11.41
CA LEU A 237 9.63 -16.84 -11.08
C LEU A 237 10.51 -17.34 -9.93
N SER A 238 11.81 -17.02 -9.93
CA SER A 238 12.73 -17.44 -8.87
C SER A 238 12.44 -16.70 -7.54
N GLY A 239 12.26 -15.39 -7.59
CA GLY A 239 11.91 -14.57 -6.42
C GLY A 239 10.55 -14.93 -5.84
N PHE A 240 9.50 -14.99 -6.67
CA PHE A 240 8.15 -15.37 -6.23
C PHE A 240 8.13 -16.79 -5.66
N SER A 241 8.68 -17.77 -6.37
CA SER A 241 8.61 -19.18 -5.94
C SER A 241 9.37 -19.40 -4.63
N SER A 242 10.56 -18.82 -4.47
CA SER A 242 11.34 -19.00 -3.23
C SER A 242 10.60 -18.44 -2.01
N PHE A 243 10.04 -17.24 -2.12
CA PHE A 243 9.30 -16.63 -1.01
C PHE A 243 7.95 -17.32 -0.76
N PHE A 244 7.22 -17.62 -1.83
CA PHE A 244 5.93 -18.30 -1.75
C PHE A 244 6.06 -19.70 -1.13
N LEU A 245 7.08 -20.48 -1.49
CA LEU A 245 7.32 -21.80 -0.90
C LEU A 245 7.62 -21.72 0.59
N ARG A 246 8.33 -20.68 1.06
CA ARG A 246 8.56 -20.46 2.48
C ARG A 246 7.26 -20.16 3.22
N GLN A 247 6.41 -19.30 2.68
CA GLN A 247 5.07 -19.05 3.24
C GLN A 247 4.26 -20.34 3.30
N TRP A 248 4.17 -21.05 2.18
CA TRP A 248 3.40 -22.28 2.07
C TRP A 248 3.88 -23.35 3.06
N TRP A 249 5.19 -23.50 3.24
CA TRP A 249 5.76 -24.43 4.21
C TRP A 249 5.47 -24.04 5.66
N ALA A 250 5.60 -22.75 6.01
CA ALA A 250 5.24 -22.24 7.33
C ALA A 250 3.76 -22.51 7.65
N MET A 251 2.87 -22.30 6.67
CA MET A 251 1.43 -22.53 6.82
C MET A 251 1.01 -24.00 6.79
N ARG A 252 1.89 -24.91 6.37
CA ARG A 252 1.66 -26.36 6.44
C ARG A 252 1.99 -26.95 7.81
N GLN A 253 2.99 -26.42 8.51
CA GLN A 253 3.43 -26.97 9.80
C GLN A 253 2.37 -26.86 10.91
N GLY A 254 1.47 -25.90 10.82
CA GLY A 254 0.38 -25.72 11.79
C GLY A 254 -0.92 -26.46 11.45
N ARG A 255 -0.94 -27.39 10.48
CA ARG A 255 -2.14 -28.14 10.08
C ARG A 255 -2.50 -29.31 11.02
N THR A 256 -1.67 -29.63 12.02
CA THR A 256 -1.69 -30.93 12.71
C THR A 256 -2.39 -30.98 14.08
N ILE A 257 -3.33 -30.07 14.41
CA ILE A 257 -4.08 -30.13 15.69
C ILE A 257 -5.58 -29.90 15.44
N GLU A 258 -6.40 -30.68 16.15
CA GLU A 258 -7.86 -30.70 16.12
C GLU A 258 -8.48 -29.29 16.13
N THR A 259 -9.49 -29.11 15.29
CA THR A 259 -10.20 -27.86 15.03
C THR A 259 -11.02 -27.46 16.27
N ILE A 260 -10.41 -26.78 17.23
CA ILE A 260 -11.15 -26.10 18.28
C ILE A 260 -11.85 -24.90 17.64
N LEU A 261 -13.19 -24.87 17.70
CA LEU A 261 -13.98 -23.71 17.29
C LEU A 261 -13.56 -22.50 18.14
N PRO A 262 -13.27 -21.34 17.55
CA PRO A 262 -12.82 -20.18 18.32
C PRO A 262 -13.94 -19.69 19.25
N SER A 263 -13.83 -19.98 20.54
CA SER A 263 -14.49 -19.19 21.58
C SER A 263 -13.83 -17.81 21.57
N THR A 264 -14.59 -16.78 21.21
CA THR A 264 -14.12 -15.39 21.34
C THR A 264 -14.71 -14.81 22.61
N GLU A 265 -13.87 -14.66 23.63
CA GLU A 265 -14.19 -13.83 24.79
C GLU A 265 -14.08 -12.36 24.37
N MET A 266 -15.14 -11.60 24.63
CA MET A 266 -15.19 -10.16 24.41
C MET A 266 -15.31 -9.49 25.78
N ILE A 267 -14.31 -8.71 26.14
CA ILE A 267 -14.32 -7.91 27.37
C ILE A 267 -14.34 -6.45 26.95
N GLN A 268 -15.31 -5.69 27.46
CA GLN A 268 -15.38 -4.26 27.25
C GLN A 268 -14.90 -3.55 28.52
N VAL A 269 -13.88 -2.71 28.39
CA VAL A 269 -13.35 -1.86 29.44
C VAL A 269 -13.37 -0.43 28.93
N GLU A 270 -14.21 0.43 29.50
CA GLU A 270 -14.40 1.82 29.05
C GLU A 270 -14.74 1.91 27.54
N ASN A 271 -13.87 2.57 26.75
CA ASN A 271 -13.99 2.70 25.29
C ASN A 271 -13.17 1.65 24.50
N THR A 272 -12.62 0.65 25.20
CA THR A 272 -11.76 -0.38 24.60
C THR A 272 -12.47 -1.73 24.60
N VAL A 273 -12.47 -2.39 23.44
CA VAL A 273 -12.95 -3.75 23.25
C VAL A 273 -11.75 -4.68 23.13
N ILE A 274 -11.67 -5.66 24.03
CA ILE A 274 -10.69 -6.73 23.98
C ILE A 274 -11.33 -7.96 23.36
N LEU A 275 -10.72 -8.49 22.31
CA LEU A 275 -11.14 -9.72 21.65
C LEU A 275 -10.07 -10.78 21.83
N SER A 276 -10.42 -11.92 22.41
CA SER A 276 -9.48 -13.03 22.67
C SER A 276 -9.90 -14.26 21.87
N PRO A 277 -9.53 -14.36 20.57
CA PRO A 277 -9.77 -15.59 19.82
C PRO A 277 -8.87 -16.72 20.35
N GLN A 278 -9.39 -17.94 20.37
CA GLN A 278 -8.70 -19.11 20.90
C GLN A 278 -8.46 -20.16 19.81
N GLY A 279 -7.34 -20.87 19.90
CA GLY A 279 -7.01 -21.99 19.03
C GLY A 279 -6.59 -21.57 17.62
N ARG A 280 -7.15 -22.25 16.63
CA ARG A 280 -6.77 -22.09 15.22
C ARG A 280 -7.74 -21.14 14.52
N LEU A 281 -7.24 -20.15 13.80
CA LEU A 281 -8.06 -19.25 12.98
C LEU A 281 -7.76 -19.47 11.49
N ASP A 282 -8.77 -19.85 10.72
CA ASP A 282 -8.68 -20.06 9.28
C ASP A 282 -9.99 -19.71 8.55
N LEU A 283 -9.96 -19.77 7.21
CA LEU A 283 -11.10 -19.40 6.35
C LEU A 283 -12.45 -20.00 6.78
N ASN A 284 -12.43 -21.20 7.36
CA ASN A 284 -13.66 -21.93 7.67
C ASN A 284 -14.27 -21.54 9.02
N ASN A 285 -13.51 -20.88 9.90
CA ASN A 285 -13.94 -20.66 11.29
C ASN A 285 -13.83 -19.21 11.78
N TYR A 286 -13.20 -18.31 11.03
CA TYR A 286 -13.03 -16.92 11.50
C TYR A 286 -14.30 -16.06 11.42
N GLY A 287 -15.37 -16.51 10.76
CA GLY A 287 -16.55 -15.69 10.44
C GLY A 287 -17.19 -14.99 11.65
N SER A 288 -17.48 -15.73 12.72
CA SER A 288 -18.11 -15.18 13.93
C SER A 288 -17.19 -14.20 14.67
N PHE A 289 -15.88 -14.45 14.65
CA PHE A 289 -14.88 -13.53 15.18
C PHE A 289 -14.79 -12.25 14.35
N ALA A 290 -14.78 -12.39 13.01
CA ALA A 290 -14.69 -11.26 12.09
C ALA A 290 -15.87 -10.30 12.23
N GLU A 291 -17.09 -10.81 12.36
CA GLU A 291 -18.29 -9.99 12.57
C GLU A 291 -18.19 -9.15 13.86
N LYS A 292 -17.79 -9.79 14.97
CA LYS A 292 -17.60 -9.12 16.27
C LYS A 292 -16.49 -8.06 16.19
N ALA A 293 -15.37 -8.39 15.57
CA ALA A 293 -14.24 -7.47 15.42
C ALA A 293 -14.61 -6.27 14.54
N GLN A 294 -15.34 -6.49 13.46
CA GLN A 294 -15.82 -5.42 12.60
C GLN A 294 -16.80 -4.50 13.31
N GLN A 295 -17.74 -5.06 14.07
CA GLN A 295 -18.68 -4.27 14.84
C GLN A 295 -17.94 -3.39 15.85
N ALA A 296 -16.94 -3.94 16.55
CA ALA A 296 -16.13 -3.16 17.48
C ALA A 296 -15.42 -1.98 16.79
N VAL A 297 -14.75 -2.25 15.65
CA VAL A 297 -14.08 -1.21 14.86
C VAL A 297 -15.06 -0.16 14.32
N ALA A 298 -16.21 -0.58 13.78
CA ALA A 298 -17.22 0.30 13.20
C ALA A 298 -17.89 1.21 14.24
N THR A 299 -17.95 0.79 15.51
CA THR A 299 -18.41 1.66 16.60
C THR A 299 -17.40 2.74 17.03
N GLY A 300 -16.23 2.81 16.37
CA GLY A 300 -15.17 3.78 16.70
C GLY A 300 -14.46 3.50 18.02
N ARG A 301 -14.67 2.32 18.60
CA ARG A 301 -14.01 1.88 19.83
C ARG A 301 -12.57 1.49 19.55
N GLN A 302 -11.72 1.62 20.56
CA GLN A 302 -10.37 1.09 20.49
C GLN A 302 -10.43 -0.43 20.57
N VAL A 303 -9.61 -1.12 19.77
CA VAL A 303 -9.63 -2.58 19.70
C VAL A 303 -8.26 -3.14 20.03
N ILE A 304 -8.22 -4.04 21.02
CA ILE A 304 -7.06 -4.87 21.34
C ILE A 304 -7.45 -6.32 21.05
N ILE A 305 -6.63 -7.02 20.27
CA ILE A 305 -6.81 -8.43 20.01
C ILE A 305 -5.75 -9.19 20.81
N ASN A 306 -6.19 -9.95 21.80
CA ASN A 306 -5.33 -10.81 22.59
C ASN A 306 -5.10 -12.14 21.84
N MET A 307 -3.90 -12.30 21.30
CA MET A 307 -3.50 -13.40 20.44
C MET A 307 -2.86 -14.57 21.23
N SER A 308 -2.69 -14.44 22.55
CA SER A 308 -1.92 -15.38 23.39
C SER A 308 -2.44 -16.82 23.37
N SER A 309 -3.74 -17.00 23.14
CA SER A 309 -4.39 -18.30 23.07
C SER A 309 -4.51 -18.85 21.64
N LEU A 310 -3.97 -18.16 20.64
CA LEU A 310 -3.95 -18.65 19.27
C LEU A 310 -2.80 -19.63 19.05
N THR A 311 -3.02 -20.60 18.19
CA THR A 311 -1.98 -21.58 17.81
C THR A 311 -1.58 -21.46 16.35
N PHE A 312 -2.46 -20.91 15.51
CA PHE A 312 -2.23 -20.82 14.07
C PHE A 312 -3.12 -19.78 13.37
N LEU A 313 -2.58 -19.15 12.32
CA LEU A 313 -3.31 -18.32 11.36
C LEU A 313 -3.02 -18.80 9.93
N ASP A 314 -4.05 -18.99 9.10
CA ASP A 314 -3.85 -19.15 7.65
C ASP A 314 -3.71 -17.78 6.94
N SER A 315 -3.53 -17.81 5.61
CA SER A 315 -3.42 -16.58 4.82
C SER A 315 -4.69 -15.72 4.83
N ALA A 316 -5.87 -16.32 5.02
CA ALA A 316 -7.14 -15.58 5.03
C ALA A 316 -7.40 -14.93 6.40
N ALA A 317 -7.05 -15.61 7.50
CA ALA A 317 -7.09 -15.05 8.84
C ALA A 317 -6.10 -13.89 9.00
N ILE A 318 -4.89 -13.99 8.44
CA ILE A 318 -3.96 -12.85 8.37
C ILE A 318 -4.59 -11.71 7.54
N GLY A 319 -5.24 -12.04 6.41
CA GLY A 319 -5.98 -11.07 5.60
C GLY A 319 -7.08 -10.36 6.38
N LEU A 320 -7.83 -11.08 7.23
CA LEU A 320 -8.83 -10.49 8.14
C LEU A 320 -8.18 -9.45 9.07
N PHE A 321 -7.06 -9.77 9.72
CA PHE A 321 -6.38 -8.81 10.59
C PHE A 321 -5.91 -7.58 9.83
N VAL A 322 -5.35 -7.75 8.62
CA VAL A 322 -5.01 -6.61 7.76
C VAL A 322 -6.23 -5.74 7.48
N GLY A 323 -7.37 -6.36 7.09
CA GLY A 323 -8.61 -5.65 6.84
C GLY A 323 -9.14 -4.88 8.06
N LEU A 324 -9.08 -5.50 9.24
CA LEU A 324 -9.49 -4.87 10.50
C LEU A 324 -8.59 -3.70 10.88
N THR A 325 -7.26 -3.85 10.77
CA THR A 325 -6.29 -2.77 11.04
C THR A 325 -6.54 -1.58 10.13
N LYS A 326 -6.75 -1.81 8.82
CA LYS A 326 -7.06 -0.74 7.87
C LYS A 326 -8.40 -0.06 8.20
N SER A 327 -9.42 -0.84 8.50
CA SER A 327 -10.72 -0.31 8.92
C SER A 327 -10.63 0.52 10.20
N ALA A 328 -9.77 0.15 11.15
CA ALA A 328 -9.54 0.94 12.37
C ALA A 328 -8.88 2.28 12.05
N ARG A 329 -7.86 2.28 11.17
CA ARG A 329 -7.17 3.49 10.71
C ARG A 329 -8.11 4.45 9.97
N ASP A 330 -9.02 3.92 9.16
CA ASP A 330 -10.07 4.71 8.48
C ASP A 330 -10.99 5.46 9.47
N HIS A 331 -11.13 4.97 10.70
CA HIS A 331 -11.87 5.62 11.79
C HIS A 331 -10.95 6.40 12.76
N GLY A 332 -9.69 6.65 12.37
CA GLY A 332 -8.69 7.35 13.19
C GLY A 332 -8.17 6.55 14.38
N GLN A 333 -8.52 5.26 14.49
CA GLN A 333 -8.08 4.38 15.58
C GLN A 333 -6.87 3.53 15.14
N GLU A 334 -6.19 2.95 16.12
CA GLU A 334 -5.22 1.86 15.87
C GLU A 334 -5.79 0.56 16.44
N LEU A 335 -5.51 -0.56 15.77
CA LEU A 335 -5.82 -1.88 16.26
C LEU A 335 -4.54 -2.54 16.75
N TRP A 336 -4.54 -2.97 18.01
CA TRP A 336 -3.37 -3.55 18.66
C TRP A 336 -3.46 -5.08 18.70
N LEU A 337 -2.38 -5.75 18.32
CA LEU A 337 -2.22 -7.20 18.47
C LEU A 337 -1.33 -7.47 19.69
N ALA A 338 -1.90 -8.08 20.72
CA ALA A 338 -1.25 -8.34 22.00
C ALA A 338 -0.88 -9.82 22.16
N GLY A 339 0.29 -10.11 22.75
CA GLY A 339 0.64 -11.47 23.16
C GLY A 339 0.79 -12.46 22.00
N ILE A 340 1.38 -12.04 20.88
CA ILE A 340 1.51 -12.90 19.70
C ILE A 340 2.46 -14.07 19.99
N PRO A 341 1.99 -15.34 19.87
CA PRO A 341 2.83 -16.52 20.03
C PRO A 341 3.97 -16.59 19.02
N GLU A 342 5.13 -17.13 19.43
CA GLU A 342 6.34 -17.17 18.60
C GLU A 342 6.14 -17.79 17.19
N PRO A 343 5.39 -18.89 16.99
CA PRO A 343 5.15 -19.44 15.65
C PRO A 343 4.37 -18.47 14.72
N ILE A 344 3.41 -17.74 15.28
CA ILE A 344 2.63 -16.73 14.56
C ILE A 344 3.54 -15.53 14.26
N MET A 345 4.33 -15.08 15.25
CA MET A 345 5.30 -14.00 15.05
C MET A 345 6.28 -14.32 13.92
N LYS A 346 6.89 -15.51 13.90
CA LYS A 346 7.77 -15.96 12.81
C LYS A 346 7.10 -15.89 11.44
N THR A 347 5.81 -16.22 11.37
CA THR A 347 5.02 -16.13 10.13
C THR A 347 4.79 -14.68 9.72
N LEU A 348 4.42 -13.79 10.65
CA LEU A 348 4.25 -12.36 10.39
C LEU A 348 5.58 -11.68 10.01
N THR A 349 6.69 -12.08 10.61
CA THR A 349 8.04 -11.63 10.25
C THR A 349 8.42 -12.10 8.85
N LEU A 350 8.18 -13.37 8.52
CA LEU A 350 8.41 -13.91 7.17
C LEU A 350 7.63 -13.11 6.13
N LEU A 351 6.36 -12.82 6.39
CA LEU A 351 5.49 -12.03 5.52
C LEU A 351 5.74 -10.53 5.60
N ARG A 352 6.67 -10.07 6.44
CA ARG A 352 6.94 -8.66 6.74
C ARG A 352 5.66 -7.85 7.03
N LEU A 353 4.78 -8.44 7.83
CA LEU A 353 3.58 -7.79 8.37
C LEU A 353 3.76 -7.36 9.83
N HIS A 354 4.85 -7.76 10.48
CA HIS A 354 5.19 -7.31 11.84
C HIS A 354 5.34 -5.79 11.94
N ASN A 355 5.83 -5.11 10.89
CA ASN A 355 5.91 -3.64 10.82
C ASN A 355 4.60 -2.99 10.32
N PHE A 356 3.68 -3.79 9.81
CA PHE A 356 2.37 -3.31 9.37
C PHE A 356 1.39 -3.22 10.55
N PHE A 357 1.46 -4.16 11.49
CA PHE A 357 0.59 -4.22 12.67
C PHE A 357 1.19 -3.44 13.85
N ALA A 358 0.32 -2.81 14.65
CA ALA A 358 0.70 -2.32 15.96
C ALA A 358 0.74 -3.50 16.95
N ILE A 359 1.94 -3.95 17.30
CA ILE A 359 2.15 -5.16 18.12
C ILE A 359 2.63 -4.76 19.51
N VAL A 360 2.04 -5.37 20.54
CA VAL A 360 2.43 -5.18 21.95
C VAL A 360 2.63 -6.53 22.66
N PRO A 361 3.47 -6.60 23.72
CA PRO A 361 3.73 -7.84 24.44
C PRO A 361 2.49 -8.46 25.07
N ASP A 362 1.59 -7.63 25.61
CA ASP A 362 0.40 -8.04 26.35
C ASP A 362 -0.70 -6.97 26.28
N VAL A 363 -1.86 -7.28 26.85
CA VAL A 363 -3.03 -6.40 26.82
C VAL A 363 -2.80 -5.12 27.62
N ASP A 364 -2.09 -5.19 28.75
CA ASP A 364 -1.80 -4.04 29.61
C ASP A 364 -0.91 -3.01 28.89
N SER A 365 0.09 -3.51 28.16
CA SER A 365 0.93 -2.70 27.27
C SER A 365 0.11 -2.05 26.16
N GLY A 366 -0.92 -2.71 25.66
CA GLY A 366 -1.88 -2.14 24.71
C GLY A 366 -2.63 -0.94 25.28
N PHE A 367 -3.11 -1.04 26.53
CA PHE A 367 -3.73 0.10 27.24
C PHE A 367 -2.74 1.25 27.47
N ALA A 368 -1.48 0.96 27.78
CA ALA A 368 -0.46 1.99 27.94
C ALA A 368 -0.17 2.72 26.62
N ALA A 369 0.00 1.97 25.52
CA ALA A 369 0.29 2.53 24.20
C ALA A 369 -0.85 3.41 23.65
N GLN A 370 -2.10 3.12 24.02
CA GLN A 370 -3.26 3.96 23.71
C GLN A 370 -3.15 5.37 24.33
N LYS A 371 -2.52 5.51 25.50
CA LYS A 371 -2.41 6.79 26.23
C LYS A 371 -1.29 7.70 25.71
N THR A 372 -0.24 7.12 25.11
CA THR A 372 0.99 7.83 24.71
C THR A 372 0.96 8.34 23.25
N ARG A 373 -0.20 8.30 22.58
CA ARG A 373 -0.34 8.64 21.15
C ARG A 373 -0.27 10.15 20.90
N THR A 374 0.88 10.76 21.17
CA THR A 374 1.23 12.10 20.70
C THR A 374 1.86 11.95 19.31
N THR A 375 1.15 12.35 18.27
CA THR A 375 1.55 12.22 16.86
C THR A 375 2.39 13.39 16.35
N ALA A 376 2.45 14.48 17.10
CA ALA A 376 3.13 15.70 16.67
C ALA A 376 4.66 15.54 16.81
N PRO A 377 5.44 15.95 15.79
CA PRO A 377 6.88 16.03 15.88
C PRO A 377 7.27 16.98 17.03
N THR A 378 8.18 16.55 17.90
CA THR A 378 8.73 17.39 18.97
C THR A 378 10.12 17.86 18.59
N SER A 379 10.39 19.15 18.81
CA SER A 379 11.67 19.78 18.49
C SER A 379 12.33 20.31 19.76
N GLU A 380 13.59 19.94 19.99
CA GLU A 380 14.37 20.36 21.15
C GLU A 380 15.73 20.96 20.71
N PRO A 381 16.13 22.13 21.24
CA PRO A 381 17.42 22.72 20.92
C PRO A 381 18.56 21.98 21.63
N GLN A 382 19.63 21.66 20.90
CA GLN A 382 20.85 21.05 21.44
C GLN A 382 22.11 21.68 20.83
N GLY A 383 22.70 22.61 21.58
CA GLY A 383 23.89 23.35 21.12
C GLY A 383 23.58 24.20 19.90
N LYS A 384 24.35 24.01 18.82
CA LYS A 384 24.09 24.70 17.54
C LYS A 384 22.96 24.07 16.72
N TRP A 385 22.43 22.91 17.12
CA TRP A 385 21.44 22.15 16.37
C TRP A 385 20.06 22.25 17.02
N THR A 386 19.01 22.05 16.25
CA THR A 386 17.68 21.67 16.74
C THR A 386 17.42 20.22 16.36
N ILE A 387 16.98 19.38 17.29
CA ILE A 387 16.64 17.98 17.03
C ILE A 387 15.13 17.89 16.91
N THR A 388 14.63 17.43 15.77
CA THR A 388 13.21 17.15 15.56
C THR A 388 13.00 15.65 15.50
N GLN A 389 12.23 15.13 16.46
CA GLN A 389 11.80 13.74 16.48
C GLN A 389 10.81 13.49 15.33
N ILE A 390 11.14 12.54 14.46
CA ILE A 390 10.27 12.14 13.36
C ILE A 390 9.25 11.12 13.89
N PRO A 391 7.97 11.23 13.48
CA PRO A 391 6.95 10.27 13.86
C PRO A 391 7.33 8.84 13.45
N HIS A 392 6.64 7.86 14.04
CA HIS A 392 6.86 6.44 13.76
C HIS A 392 6.80 6.10 12.24
N ARG A 393 6.06 6.91 11.47
CA ARG A 393 5.92 6.80 10.03
C ARG A 393 6.03 8.18 9.40
N LEU A 394 6.84 8.32 8.36
CA LEU A 394 6.94 9.53 7.56
C LEU A 394 6.41 9.29 6.13
N ASP A 395 5.14 9.59 5.92
CA ASP A 395 4.42 9.35 4.66
C ASP A 395 3.48 10.52 4.31
N ALA A 396 2.63 10.38 3.29
CA ALA A 396 1.73 11.46 2.86
C ALA A 396 0.71 11.88 3.94
N THR A 397 0.55 11.10 5.01
CA THR A 397 -0.33 11.44 6.14
C THR A 397 0.35 12.38 7.14
N THR A 398 1.64 12.14 7.44
CA THR A 398 2.41 12.85 8.48
C THR A 398 3.40 13.88 7.94
N ALA A 399 3.74 13.84 6.64
CA ALA A 399 4.75 14.72 6.04
C ALA A 399 4.45 16.22 6.24
N ALA A 400 3.18 16.62 6.16
CA ALA A 400 2.79 18.03 6.34
C ALA A 400 3.13 18.55 7.74
N GLU A 401 2.86 17.75 8.79
CA GLU A 401 3.16 18.12 10.18
C GLU A 401 4.67 18.22 10.42
N VAL A 402 5.46 17.31 9.83
CA VAL A 402 6.92 17.36 9.88
C VAL A 402 7.49 18.58 9.15
N ILE A 403 6.93 18.94 8.00
CA ILE A 403 7.33 20.15 7.27
C ILE A 403 7.07 21.40 8.12
N GLU A 404 5.89 21.51 8.73
CA GLU A 404 5.55 22.68 9.55
C GLU A 404 6.42 22.77 10.82
N ALA A 405 6.62 21.66 11.55
CA ALA A 405 7.53 21.61 12.70
C ALA A 405 8.98 21.95 12.32
N GLY A 406 9.45 21.43 11.18
CA GLY A 406 10.77 21.72 10.65
C GLY A 406 10.94 23.19 10.24
N LYS A 407 9.94 23.80 9.58
CA LYS A 407 9.95 25.22 9.23
C LYS A 407 10.04 26.11 10.48
N LEU A 408 9.25 25.81 11.50
CA LEU A 408 9.27 26.55 12.77
C LEU A 408 10.65 26.45 13.44
N SER A 409 11.27 25.28 13.40
CA SER A 409 12.64 25.08 13.90
C SER A 409 13.67 25.90 13.10
N LEU A 410 13.58 25.86 11.77
CA LEU A 410 14.50 26.55 10.86
C LEU A 410 14.41 28.09 10.93
N GLN A 411 13.26 28.64 11.34
CA GLN A 411 13.14 30.08 11.62
C GLN A 411 13.99 30.54 12.82
N GLN A 412 14.23 29.64 13.78
CA GLN A 412 15.00 29.95 14.99
C GLN A 412 16.46 29.56 14.84
N ASN A 413 16.73 28.46 14.14
CA ASN A 413 18.06 27.89 13.98
C ASN A 413 18.17 27.18 12.62
N PRO A 414 19.09 27.59 11.73
CA PRO A 414 19.19 27.01 10.39
C PRO A 414 19.81 25.60 10.37
N TYR A 415 20.26 25.07 11.52
CA TYR A 415 20.84 23.73 11.65
C TYR A 415 19.85 22.77 12.31
N LEU A 416 19.45 21.72 11.57
CA LEU A 416 18.41 20.78 11.99
C LEU A 416 18.90 19.32 11.90
N VAL A 417 18.67 18.55 12.95
CA VAL A 417 18.83 17.08 12.96
C VAL A 417 17.44 16.46 12.99
N LEU A 418 17.15 15.59 12.04
CA LEU A 418 15.94 14.77 12.04
C LEU A 418 16.25 13.42 12.67
N ASP A 419 15.66 13.14 13.82
CA ASP A 419 15.85 11.88 14.56
C ASP A 419 14.82 10.84 14.11
N PHE A 420 15.30 9.78 13.46
CA PHE A 420 14.52 8.65 12.96
C PHE A 420 14.56 7.42 13.89
N SER A 421 15.10 7.55 15.11
CA SER A 421 15.25 6.42 16.05
C SER A 421 13.95 5.69 16.37
N GLN A 422 12.81 6.39 16.26
CA GLN A 422 11.47 5.82 16.43
C GLN A 422 10.75 5.55 15.10
N THR A 423 11.34 5.89 13.94
CA THR A 423 10.71 5.79 12.62
C THR A 423 10.99 4.44 11.97
N VAL A 424 9.92 3.69 11.70
CA VAL A 424 9.99 2.37 11.05
C VAL A 424 9.66 2.44 9.56
N PHE A 425 9.05 3.54 9.10
CA PHE A 425 8.62 3.66 7.71
C PHE A 425 8.87 5.06 7.13
N LEU A 426 9.39 5.10 5.90
CA LEU A 426 9.64 6.31 5.12
C LEU A 426 9.11 6.10 3.69
N ALA A 427 8.29 7.03 3.20
CA ALA A 427 7.80 7.05 1.82
C ALA A 427 8.38 8.23 1.01
N SER A 428 8.11 8.26 -0.30
CA SER A 428 8.51 9.33 -1.23
C SER A 428 8.01 10.70 -0.79
N ALA A 429 6.80 10.79 -0.21
CA ALA A 429 6.30 12.02 0.40
C ALA A 429 7.17 12.50 1.57
N GLY A 430 7.69 11.57 2.37
CA GLY A 430 8.64 11.85 3.44
C GLY A 430 10.00 12.30 2.93
N LEU A 431 10.53 11.63 1.91
CA LEU A 431 11.76 12.04 1.23
C LEU A 431 11.65 13.46 0.67
N ALA A 432 10.51 13.79 0.06
CA ALA A 432 10.23 15.13 -0.44
C ALA A 432 10.15 16.17 0.69
N ALA A 433 9.55 15.82 1.83
CA ALA A 433 9.52 16.67 3.02
C ALA A 433 10.95 16.98 3.53
N ILE A 434 11.80 15.95 3.64
CA ILE A 434 13.20 16.13 4.07
C ILE A 434 13.96 17.00 3.06
N ALA A 435 13.81 16.73 1.75
CA ALA A 435 14.46 17.52 0.71
C ALA A 435 13.99 18.99 0.69
N GLN A 436 12.72 19.25 1.03
CA GLN A 436 12.19 20.60 1.19
C GLN A 436 12.82 21.31 2.40
N LEU A 437 12.87 20.65 3.56
CA LEU A 437 13.51 21.21 4.76
C LEU A 437 15.00 21.49 4.52
N ASN A 438 15.69 20.60 3.81
CA ASN A 438 17.11 20.80 3.48
C ASN A 438 17.33 22.03 2.59
N ARG A 439 16.47 22.25 1.58
CA ARG A 439 16.53 23.46 0.75
C ARG A 439 16.33 24.73 1.59
N LEU A 440 15.33 24.74 2.47
CA LEU A 440 15.06 25.88 3.36
C LEU A 440 16.22 26.17 4.32
N ALA A 441 16.85 25.13 4.85
CA ALA A 441 18.04 25.27 5.70
C ALA A 441 19.21 25.87 4.92
N GLN A 442 19.49 25.37 3.71
CA GLN A 442 20.56 25.87 2.83
C GLN A 442 20.34 27.33 2.42
N GLU A 443 19.11 27.74 2.12
CA GLU A 443 18.75 29.14 1.84
C GLU A 443 19.10 30.08 3.00
N SER A 444 19.09 29.55 4.23
CA SER A 444 19.44 30.27 5.47
C SER A 444 20.90 30.04 5.91
N GLY A 445 21.73 29.41 5.07
CA GLY A 445 23.15 29.12 5.37
C GLY A 445 23.38 27.97 6.35
N GLY A 446 22.37 27.15 6.61
CA GLY A 446 22.45 25.98 7.49
C GLY A 446 22.44 24.65 6.75
N GLU A 447 22.09 23.59 7.50
CA GLU A 447 22.17 22.21 7.05
C GLU A 447 21.09 21.37 7.75
N VAL A 448 20.52 20.40 7.04
CA VAL A 448 19.74 19.31 7.63
C VAL A 448 20.60 18.06 7.71
N ARG A 449 20.51 17.30 8.80
CA ARG A 449 21.11 15.96 8.96
C ARG A 449 20.03 14.96 9.33
N VAL A 450 20.20 13.69 8.93
CA VAL A 450 19.30 12.59 9.30
C VAL A 450 20.07 11.58 10.13
N ALA A 451 19.49 11.12 11.23
CA ALA A 451 20.14 10.24 12.20
C ALA A 451 19.22 9.13 12.70
N GLY A 452 19.77 7.99 13.11
CA GLY A 452 19.00 6.95 13.83
C GLY A 452 18.07 6.11 12.95
N CYS A 453 18.34 6.02 11.64
CA CYS A 453 17.47 5.29 10.72
C CYS A 453 17.44 3.78 11.00
N SER A 454 16.23 3.21 11.07
CA SER A 454 16.04 1.76 11.04
C SER A 454 16.52 1.15 9.70
N ALA A 455 16.77 -0.17 9.67
CA ALA A 455 17.24 -0.85 8.46
C ALA A 455 16.29 -0.73 7.25
N GLU A 456 14.98 -0.65 7.48
CA GLU A 456 13.98 -0.45 6.41
C GLU A 456 14.00 0.98 5.86
N VAL A 457 14.16 1.98 6.75
CA VAL A 457 14.32 3.38 6.36
C VAL A 457 15.63 3.56 5.57
N MET A 458 16.74 2.98 6.05
CA MET A 458 18.02 3.01 5.35
C MET A 458 17.93 2.40 3.94
N ARG A 459 17.29 1.24 3.79
CA ARG A 459 17.08 0.64 2.47
C ARG A 459 16.30 1.56 1.52
N THR A 460 15.30 2.28 2.03
CA THR A 460 14.54 3.26 1.24
C THR A 460 15.41 4.43 0.80
N LEU A 461 16.25 4.96 1.70
CA LEU A 461 17.19 6.03 1.40
C LEU A 461 18.24 5.61 0.36
N GLU A 462 18.78 4.39 0.48
CA GLU A 462 19.76 3.81 -0.45
C GLU A 462 19.18 3.62 -1.86
N LEU A 463 17.94 3.13 -1.96
CA LEU A 463 17.27 2.91 -3.25
C LEU A 463 17.17 4.18 -4.10
N VAL A 464 17.02 5.35 -3.47
CA VAL A 464 16.95 6.65 -4.15
C VAL A 464 18.26 7.43 -4.09
N ARG A 465 19.32 6.86 -3.50
CA ARG A 465 20.61 7.53 -3.21
C ARG A 465 20.43 8.88 -2.50
N PHE A 466 19.60 8.87 -1.45
CA PHE A 466 19.26 10.06 -0.69
C PHE A 466 20.44 10.62 0.12
N ASP A 467 21.48 9.83 0.33
CA ASP A 467 22.79 10.24 0.87
C ASP A 467 23.42 11.40 0.09
N ARG A 468 23.02 11.60 -1.17
CA ARG A 468 23.45 12.73 -2.01
C ARG A 468 22.67 14.02 -1.77
N VAL A 469 21.54 13.93 -1.07
CA VAL A 469 20.65 15.06 -0.78
C VAL A 469 20.93 15.58 0.63
N VAL A 470 21.01 14.68 1.61
CA VAL A 470 21.19 15.00 3.03
C VAL A 470 22.20 14.04 3.66
N PRO A 471 23.14 14.51 4.50
CA PRO A 471 24.04 13.64 5.25
C PRO A 471 23.29 12.69 6.20
N LEU A 472 23.72 11.43 6.21
CA LEU A 472 23.14 10.36 7.03
C LEU A 472 24.12 9.95 8.14
N TYR A 473 23.63 9.80 9.36
CA TYR A 473 24.39 9.42 10.54
C TYR A 473 23.77 8.21 11.24
N GLU A 474 24.60 7.43 11.91
CA GLU A 474 24.16 6.24 12.65
C GLU A 474 23.22 6.60 13.80
N ASP A 475 23.57 7.62 14.58
CA ASP A 475 22.79 8.11 15.71
C ASP A 475 22.85 9.63 15.84
N VAL A 476 22.02 10.17 16.74
CA VAL A 476 21.92 11.62 16.98
C VAL A 476 23.26 12.17 17.51
N ALA A 477 24.00 11.41 18.31
CA ALA A 477 25.27 11.87 18.86
C ALA A 477 26.31 12.11 17.75
N ALA A 478 26.41 11.19 16.79
CA ALA A 478 27.25 11.32 15.60
C ALA A 478 26.79 12.47 14.70
N ALA A 479 25.48 12.71 14.61
CA ALA A 479 24.94 13.83 13.83
C ALA A 479 25.19 15.20 14.46
N LEU A 480 25.37 15.28 15.79
CA LEU A 480 25.64 16.53 16.49
C LEU A 480 27.13 16.93 16.47
N ALA A 481 28.02 15.94 16.33
CA ALA A 481 29.46 16.14 16.16
C ALA A 481 29.78 16.91 14.86
#